data_AF-A0A9W8PUB4-F1
#
_entry.id   AF-A0A9W8PUB4-F1
#
_cell.length_a   1.000
_cell.length_b   1.000
_cell.length_c   1.000
_cell.angle_alpha   90.00
_cell.angle_beta   90.00
_cell.angle_gamma   90.00
#
_symmetry.space_group_name_H-M   'P 1'
#
loop_
_entity.id
_entity.type
_entity.pdbx_description
1 polymer ?
#
loop_
_entity_poly.entity_id
_entity_poly.type
_entity_poly.pdbx_seq_one_letter_code
_entity_poly.pdbx_strand_id
1 'polypeptide(L)'
;MEFDEFSFWDKDGSLSGKDITNAQRNALYNLLNKEYGAIEFLESFPFLIIGCQDGPPDENKRPFSIAGAIAFWVDADDFDFLPVFGDFALGDPIQVDESILDQITLLEVPSKGITLRLANLWPECDAISVLWDMLVVELPLVDHEAHRDRLKGLPSNIYGCSLRLHYNNGPLPNTQRKRTRETEPEPTTYSQQIHHDTDHVTDKTLYPGTMIGSAGQEGELCSTVTAGILIEKGNEQRLTCSFHCWEDQHKKHSNQFGSSDTIMKTFQILQGNNSGSAVGYVKERISQTDIALAKLRYTMMVWHLRTGL
;
A
#
# COMPACT_ATOMS: atom_id res chain seq x y z
N MET A 1 -20.21 -2.31 -6.58
CA MET A 1 -20.89 -3.52 -6.10
C MET A 1 -20.00 -4.09 -5.01
N GLU A 2 -20.55 -4.38 -3.83
CA GLU A 2 -19.81 -4.96 -2.70
C GLU A 2 -20.07 -6.47 -2.70
N PHE A 3 -19.03 -7.30 -2.56
CA PHE A 3 -19.10 -8.77 -2.63
C PHE A 3 -19.18 -9.39 -1.23
N ASP A 4 -19.91 -8.76 -0.30
CA ASP A 4 -19.84 -9.06 1.13
C ASP A 4 -20.29 -10.49 1.52
N GLU A 5 -20.96 -11.19 0.60
CA GLU A 5 -21.35 -12.60 0.74
C GLU A 5 -20.18 -13.58 0.50
N PHE A 6 -19.07 -13.08 -0.07
CA PHE A 6 -17.85 -13.83 -0.34
C PHE A 6 -16.67 -13.20 0.39
N SER A 7 -15.81 -14.04 0.98
CA SER A 7 -14.60 -13.58 1.64
C SER A 7 -13.49 -14.60 1.47
N PHE A 8 -12.32 -14.14 1.01
CA PHE A 8 -11.07 -14.90 1.07
C PHE A 8 -10.34 -14.72 2.40
N TRP A 9 -10.80 -13.80 3.25
CA TRP A 9 -10.34 -13.71 4.63
C TRP A 9 -10.95 -14.84 5.45
N ASP A 10 -10.06 -15.60 6.08
CA ASP A 10 -10.39 -16.70 6.95
C ASP A 10 -10.70 -16.18 8.37
N LYS A 11 -11.33 -17.03 9.18
CA LYS A 11 -11.73 -16.71 10.56
C LYS A 11 -10.57 -16.39 11.49
N ASP A 12 -9.37 -16.89 11.18
CA ASP A 12 -8.14 -16.56 11.91
C ASP A 12 -7.46 -15.28 11.41
N GLY A 13 -8.07 -14.58 10.45
CA GLY A 13 -7.57 -13.33 9.90
C GLY A 13 -6.51 -13.50 8.82
N SER A 14 -6.26 -14.73 8.33
CA SER A 14 -5.39 -14.93 7.17
C SER A 14 -6.13 -14.69 5.86
N LEU A 15 -5.46 -14.12 4.87
CA LEU A 15 -5.97 -14.04 3.49
C LEU A 15 -5.48 -15.27 2.70
N SER A 16 -6.11 -16.43 2.93
CA SER A 16 -5.76 -17.68 2.24
C SER A 16 -6.92 -18.33 1.50
N GLY A 17 -8.16 -17.89 1.74
CA GLY A 17 -9.35 -18.47 1.13
C GLY A 17 -9.57 -19.95 1.51
N LYS A 18 -9.08 -20.40 2.67
CA LYS A 18 -9.32 -21.78 3.13
C LYS A 18 -10.73 -21.97 3.65
N ASP A 19 -11.36 -20.89 4.15
CA ASP A 19 -12.70 -20.92 4.73
C ASP A 19 -13.81 -20.74 3.69
N ILE A 20 -13.51 -20.28 2.48
CA ILE A 20 -14.50 -20.19 1.39
C ILE A 20 -14.71 -21.58 0.75
N THR A 21 -15.97 -22.01 0.69
CA THR A 21 -16.31 -23.30 0.08
C THR A 21 -16.22 -23.24 -1.45
N ASN A 22 -16.03 -24.40 -2.09
CA ASN A 22 -16.04 -24.49 -3.56
C ASN A 22 -17.36 -23.99 -4.17
N ALA A 23 -18.49 -24.20 -3.48
CA ALA A 23 -19.78 -23.68 -3.93
C ALA A 23 -19.83 -22.15 -3.93
N GLN A 24 -19.27 -21.52 -2.89
CA GLN A 24 -19.16 -20.06 -2.81
C GLN A 24 -18.17 -19.52 -3.85
N ARG A 25 -16.99 -20.14 -4.02
CA ARG A 25 -16.05 -19.77 -5.11
C ARG A 25 -16.72 -19.81 -6.47
N ASN A 26 -17.40 -20.91 -6.80
CA ASN A 26 -18.09 -21.05 -8.08
C ASN A 26 -19.20 -20.00 -8.26
N ALA A 27 -19.95 -19.70 -7.19
CA ALA A 27 -20.96 -18.64 -7.24
C ALA A 27 -20.33 -17.26 -7.51
N LEU A 28 -19.22 -16.94 -6.84
CA LEU A 28 -18.46 -15.71 -7.07
C LEU A 28 -17.96 -15.64 -8.53
N TYR A 29 -17.32 -16.69 -9.03
CA TYR A 29 -16.78 -16.70 -10.40
C TYR A 29 -17.89 -16.60 -11.46
N ASN A 30 -19.03 -17.26 -11.24
CA ASN A 30 -20.18 -17.12 -12.13
C ASN A 30 -20.74 -15.70 -12.14
N LEU A 31 -20.77 -15.03 -10.98
CA LEU A 31 -21.16 -13.63 -10.90
C LEU A 31 -20.16 -12.74 -11.66
N LEU A 32 -18.86 -12.97 -11.48
CA LEU A 32 -17.81 -12.21 -12.18
C LEU A 32 -17.87 -12.41 -13.69
N ASN A 33 -18.13 -13.64 -14.14
CA ASN A 33 -18.34 -13.95 -15.55
C ASN A 33 -19.53 -13.19 -16.12
N LYS A 34 -20.68 -13.26 -15.43
CA LYS A 34 -21.92 -12.65 -15.88
C LYS A 34 -21.86 -11.12 -15.94
N GLU A 35 -21.26 -10.49 -14.95
CA GLU A 35 -21.26 -9.03 -14.80
C GLU A 35 -20.08 -8.36 -15.53
N TYR A 36 -18.94 -9.05 -15.69
CA TYR A 36 -17.69 -8.47 -16.19
C TYR A 36 -17.03 -9.25 -17.33
N GLY A 37 -17.65 -10.32 -17.83
CA GLY A 37 -17.06 -11.15 -18.90
C GLY A 37 -15.81 -11.92 -18.46
N ALA A 38 -15.60 -12.10 -17.16
CA ALA A 38 -14.46 -12.84 -16.63
C ALA A 38 -14.55 -14.33 -16.96
N ILE A 39 -13.53 -14.89 -17.61
CA ILE A 39 -13.47 -16.29 -18.03
C ILE A 39 -12.34 -17.07 -17.36
N GLU A 40 -11.33 -16.38 -16.82
CA GLU A 40 -10.18 -16.98 -16.15
C GLU A 40 -9.91 -16.32 -14.80
N PHE A 41 -9.46 -17.13 -13.82
CA PHE A 41 -9.25 -16.71 -12.43
C PHE A 41 -8.00 -17.37 -11.85
N LEU A 42 -7.17 -16.57 -11.19
CA LEU A 42 -5.98 -17.03 -10.48
C LEU A 42 -5.95 -16.39 -9.09
N GLU A 43 -6.14 -17.23 -8.08
CA GLU A 43 -6.02 -16.87 -6.66
C GLU A 43 -4.53 -16.88 -6.28
N SER A 44 -3.93 -15.68 -6.19
CA SER A 44 -2.53 -15.49 -5.77
C SER A 44 -2.48 -14.39 -4.71
N PHE A 45 -3.00 -14.69 -3.52
CA PHE A 45 -3.23 -13.70 -2.46
C PHE A 45 -1.95 -12.89 -2.13
N PRO A 46 -2.07 -11.56 -1.99
CA PRO A 46 -3.31 -10.79 -1.82
C PRO A 46 -4.05 -10.45 -3.12
N PHE A 47 -3.62 -10.98 -4.27
CA PHE A 47 -4.22 -10.71 -5.57
C PHE A 47 -5.22 -11.77 -6.02
N LEU A 48 -6.25 -11.31 -6.70
CA LEU A 48 -7.11 -12.11 -7.56
C LEU A 48 -6.92 -11.60 -8.99
N ILE A 49 -6.29 -12.40 -9.83
CA ILE A 49 -6.09 -12.07 -11.25
C ILE A 49 -7.28 -12.61 -12.04
N ILE A 50 -7.87 -11.76 -12.86
CA ILE A 50 -9.16 -11.97 -13.54
C ILE A 50 -8.96 -11.68 -15.03
N GLY A 51 -9.09 -12.72 -15.84
CA GLY A 51 -8.98 -12.67 -17.29
C GLY A 51 -10.36 -12.49 -17.90
N CYS A 52 -10.53 -11.41 -18.67
CA CYS A 52 -11.79 -11.08 -19.30
C CYS A 52 -11.74 -11.38 -20.80
N GLN A 53 -12.82 -11.99 -21.30
CA GLN A 53 -13.02 -12.16 -22.74
C GLN A 53 -13.28 -10.78 -23.35
N ASP A 54 -12.55 -10.45 -24.42
CA ASP A 54 -12.56 -9.13 -25.09
C ASP A 54 -11.92 -7.99 -24.28
N GLY A 55 -11.01 -8.33 -23.36
CA GLY A 55 -10.25 -7.39 -22.56
C GLY A 55 -10.98 -6.96 -21.28
N PRO A 56 -10.26 -6.31 -20.35
CA PRO A 56 -10.83 -5.97 -19.06
C PRO A 56 -11.83 -4.81 -19.20
N PRO A 57 -12.89 -4.76 -18.36
CA PRO A 57 -13.84 -3.64 -18.37
C PRO A 57 -13.15 -2.30 -18.08
N ASP A 58 -13.82 -1.20 -18.42
CA ASP A 58 -13.36 0.16 -18.10
C ASP A 58 -13.04 0.28 -16.58
N GLU A 59 -11.98 1.02 -16.25
CA GLU A 59 -11.49 1.16 -14.87
C GLU A 59 -12.56 1.62 -13.87
N ASN A 60 -13.48 2.48 -14.29
CA ASN A 60 -14.55 3.01 -13.45
C ASN A 60 -15.73 2.04 -13.27
N LYS A 61 -15.78 0.95 -14.04
CA LYS A 61 -16.83 -0.07 -13.99
C LYS A 61 -16.40 -1.30 -13.21
N ARG A 62 -15.10 -1.55 -13.07
CA ARG A 62 -14.57 -2.72 -12.38
C ARG A 62 -14.24 -2.45 -10.91
N PRO A 63 -14.58 -3.36 -10.00
CA PRO A 63 -14.22 -3.22 -8.59
C PRO A 63 -12.71 -3.41 -8.39
N PHE A 64 -12.11 -2.57 -7.53
CA PHE A 64 -10.70 -2.68 -7.16
C PHE A 64 -10.42 -3.90 -6.26
N SER A 65 -11.40 -4.31 -5.44
CA SER A 65 -11.29 -5.48 -4.57
C SER A 65 -12.50 -6.38 -4.72
N ILE A 66 -12.25 -7.69 -4.67
CA ILE A 66 -13.26 -8.74 -4.74
C ILE A 66 -13.01 -9.70 -3.58
N ALA A 67 -14.03 -9.91 -2.74
CA ALA A 67 -13.96 -10.81 -1.58
C ALA A 67 -12.74 -10.56 -0.67
N GLY A 68 -12.28 -9.31 -0.58
CA GLY A 68 -11.13 -8.90 0.23
C GLY A 68 -9.76 -9.07 -0.42
N ALA A 69 -9.67 -9.62 -1.64
CA ALA A 69 -8.44 -9.63 -2.44
C ALA A 69 -8.36 -8.40 -3.37
N ILE A 70 -7.16 -8.00 -3.76
CA ILE A 70 -6.92 -6.94 -4.75
C ILE A 70 -7.13 -7.51 -6.15
N ALA A 71 -8.05 -6.94 -6.92
CA ALA A 71 -8.42 -7.46 -8.23
C ALA A 71 -7.52 -6.88 -9.33
N PHE A 72 -6.83 -7.76 -10.06
CA PHE A 72 -6.09 -7.44 -11.28
C PHE A 72 -6.90 -7.90 -12.47
N TRP A 73 -7.34 -6.94 -13.28
CA TRP A 73 -8.16 -7.19 -14.46
C TRP A 73 -7.28 -7.14 -15.69
N VAL A 74 -7.17 -8.27 -16.39
CA VAL A 74 -6.32 -8.45 -17.57
C VAL A 74 -7.13 -8.99 -18.73
N ASP A 75 -6.57 -8.86 -19.93
CA ASP A 75 -7.09 -9.61 -21.07
C ASP A 75 -6.83 -11.11 -20.83
N ALA A 76 -7.80 -11.96 -21.19
CA ALA A 76 -7.60 -13.40 -21.10
C ALA A 76 -6.49 -13.90 -22.02
N ASP A 77 -6.23 -13.22 -23.14
CA ASP A 77 -5.10 -13.54 -24.02
C ASP A 77 -3.73 -13.22 -23.36
N ASP A 78 -3.71 -12.37 -22.34
CA ASP A 78 -2.53 -11.95 -21.55
C ASP A 78 -2.58 -12.48 -20.10
N PHE A 79 -3.35 -13.55 -19.84
CA PHE A 79 -3.60 -14.05 -18.48
C PHE A 79 -2.36 -14.64 -17.77
N ASP A 80 -1.28 -14.90 -18.51
CA ASP A 80 0.01 -15.36 -17.98
C ASP A 80 0.73 -14.31 -17.10
N PHE A 81 0.13 -13.13 -16.89
CA PHE A 81 0.65 -12.13 -15.97
C PHE A 81 0.56 -12.59 -14.50
N LEU A 82 1.68 -13.09 -14.00
CA LEU A 82 1.99 -13.13 -12.58
C LEU A 82 2.84 -11.89 -12.26
N PRO A 83 2.48 -11.07 -11.26
CA PRO A 83 3.32 -9.96 -10.83
C PRO A 83 4.53 -10.53 -10.07
N VAL A 84 5.50 -11.09 -10.79
CA VAL A 84 6.78 -11.57 -10.24
C VAL A 84 7.76 -10.40 -10.30
N PHE A 85 8.30 -10.02 -9.14
CA PHE A 85 9.29 -8.96 -9.05
C PHE A 85 10.69 -9.57 -8.94
N GLY A 86 11.44 -9.52 -10.04
CA GLY A 86 12.81 -10.04 -10.12
C GLY A 86 12.90 -11.49 -10.60
N ASP A 87 14.13 -11.98 -10.70
CA ASP A 87 14.51 -13.27 -11.24
C ASP A 87 14.75 -14.32 -10.14
N PHE A 88 14.57 -15.58 -10.50
CA PHE A 88 14.97 -16.72 -9.67
C PHE A 88 16.46 -17.00 -9.82
N ALA A 89 17.12 -17.29 -8.69
CA ALA A 89 18.47 -17.80 -8.67
C ALA A 89 18.51 -19.33 -8.62
N LEU A 90 19.68 -19.90 -8.94
CA LEU A 90 19.84 -21.35 -9.11
C LEU A 90 20.81 -21.99 -8.09
N GLY A 91 21.39 -21.20 -7.18
CA GLY A 91 22.29 -21.71 -6.15
C GLY A 91 21.55 -22.40 -5.01
N ASP A 92 22.33 -23.00 -4.11
CA ASP A 92 21.78 -23.71 -2.95
C ASP A 92 21.02 -22.76 -2.02
N PRO A 93 19.93 -23.21 -1.36
CA PRO A 93 19.25 -22.42 -0.37
C PRO A 93 20.18 -22.04 0.78
N ILE A 94 20.02 -20.83 1.31
CA ILE A 94 20.76 -20.37 2.49
C ILE A 94 19.99 -20.66 3.77
N GLN A 95 20.73 -20.97 4.83
CA GLN A 95 20.18 -21.13 6.17
C GLN A 95 20.31 -19.82 6.94
N VAL A 96 19.22 -19.43 7.58
CA VAL A 96 19.14 -18.26 8.46
C VAL A 96 18.72 -18.74 9.85
N ASP A 97 19.14 -18.01 10.88
CA ASP A 97 18.78 -18.31 12.27
C ASP A 97 17.25 -18.35 12.45
N GLU A 98 16.73 -19.42 13.06
CA GLU A 98 15.29 -19.60 13.30
C GLU A 98 14.68 -18.42 14.06
N SER A 99 15.43 -17.79 14.98
CA SER A 99 14.95 -16.61 15.70
C SER A 99 14.71 -15.38 14.81
N ILE A 100 15.33 -15.32 13.63
CA ILE A 100 15.06 -14.30 12.62
C ILE A 100 13.80 -14.69 11.82
N LEU A 101 13.69 -15.97 11.44
CA LEU A 101 12.57 -16.50 10.67
C LEU A 101 11.24 -16.41 11.44
N ASP A 102 11.27 -16.68 12.74
CA ASP A 102 10.11 -16.59 13.64
C ASP A 102 9.51 -15.17 13.73
N GLN A 103 10.26 -14.16 13.31
CA GLN A 103 9.82 -12.76 13.28
C GLN A 103 9.32 -12.32 11.89
N ILE A 104 9.26 -13.23 10.92
CA ILE A 104 8.75 -12.97 9.58
C ILE A 104 7.34 -13.56 9.47
N THR A 105 6.35 -12.70 9.56
CA THR A 105 4.95 -13.06 9.30
C THR A 105 4.58 -12.71 7.87
N LEU A 106 3.87 -13.61 7.19
CA LEU A 106 3.36 -13.36 5.83
C LEU A 106 2.42 -12.14 5.84
N LEU A 107 2.51 -11.29 4.82
CA LEU A 107 1.74 -10.04 4.69
C LEU A 107 2.01 -8.96 5.75
N GLU A 108 2.97 -9.17 6.66
CA GLU A 108 3.44 -8.15 7.59
C GLU A 108 4.80 -7.63 7.16
N VAL A 109 5.04 -6.34 7.40
CA VAL A 109 6.35 -5.73 7.15
C VAL A 109 7.28 -6.15 8.29
N PRO A 110 8.41 -6.85 8.01
CA PRO A 110 9.36 -7.21 9.06
C PRO A 110 9.91 -5.96 9.75
N SER A 111 10.29 -6.11 11.02
CA SER A 111 10.89 -5.00 11.77
C SER A 111 12.18 -4.52 11.09
N LYS A 112 12.54 -3.23 11.26
CA LYS A 112 13.78 -2.66 10.69
C LYS A 112 15.02 -3.50 11.04
N GLY A 113 15.08 -4.05 12.26
CA GLY A 113 16.19 -4.90 12.68
C GLY A 113 16.30 -6.21 11.90
N ILE A 114 15.15 -6.84 11.60
CA ILE A 114 15.09 -8.06 10.79
C ILE A 114 15.41 -7.77 9.34
N THR A 115 14.85 -6.70 8.77
CA THR A 115 15.17 -6.25 7.41
C THR A 115 16.67 -5.99 7.25
N LEU A 116 17.32 -5.31 8.20
CA LEU A 116 18.77 -5.09 8.14
C LEU A 116 19.58 -6.39 8.24
N ARG A 117 19.14 -7.36 9.07
CA ARG A 117 19.80 -8.67 9.16
C ARG A 117 19.68 -9.46 7.86
N LEU A 118 18.51 -9.44 7.22
CA LEU A 118 18.29 -10.06 5.92
C LEU A 118 19.14 -9.39 4.84
N ALA A 119 19.23 -8.06 4.82
CA ALA A 119 20.04 -7.33 3.85
C ALA A 119 21.52 -7.72 3.93
N ASN A 120 22.04 -7.95 5.15
CA ASN A 120 23.42 -8.37 5.37
C ASN A 120 23.75 -9.77 4.82
N LEU A 121 22.76 -10.56 4.39
CA LEU A 121 23.00 -11.83 3.67
C LEU A 121 23.56 -11.58 2.27
N TRP A 122 23.34 -10.39 1.70
CA TRP A 122 23.83 -9.98 0.38
C TRP A 122 24.56 -8.63 0.51
N PRO A 123 25.84 -8.63 0.92
CA PRO A 123 26.61 -7.41 1.15
C PRO A 123 26.71 -6.48 -0.07
N GLU A 124 26.63 -7.04 -1.27
CA GLU A 124 26.63 -6.28 -2.51
C GLU A 124 25.27 -5.69 -2.90
N CYS A 125 24.18 -5.98 -2.18
CA CYS A 125 22.86 -5.46 -2.57
C CYS A 125 22.74 -3.95 -2.38
N ASP A 126 22.02 -3.30 -3.29
CA ASP A 126 21.67 -1.88 -3.18
C ASP A 126 20.48 -1.67 -2.24
N ALA A 127 19.61 -2.68 -2.12
CA ALA A 127 18.54 -2.78 -1.13
C ALA A 127 17.90 -4.16 -1.09
N ILE A 128 17.03 -4.34 -0.10
CA ILE A 128 16.02 -5.39 -0.10
C ILE A 128 14.62 -4.76 0.04
N SER A 129 13.63 -5.40 -0.56
CA SER A 129 12.23 -5.03 -0.50
C SER A 129 11.39 -6.26 -0.14
N VAL A 130 10.45 -6.12 0.79
CA VAL A 130 9.48 -7.18 1.10
C VAL A 130 8.16 -6.79 0.46
N LEU A 131 7.70 -7.59 -0.50
CA LEU A 131 6.50 -7.36 -1.29
C LEU A 131 5.55 -8.55 -1.10
N TRP A 132 4.56 -8.40 -0.23
CA TRP A 132 3.57 -9.42 0.16
C TRP A 132 4.16 -10.75 0.70
N ASP A 133 4.64 -11.61 -0.19
CA ASP A 133 5.24 -12.94 0.03
C ASP A 133 6.62 -13.06 -0.61
N MET A 134 7.12 -12.00 -1.23
CA MET A 134 8.44 -11.95 -1.87
C MET A 134 9.42 -11.13 -1.04
N LEU A 135 10.63 -11.65 -0.89
CA LEU A 135 11.82 -10.90 -0.53
C LEU A 135 12.61 -10.66 -1.82
N VAL A 136 12.62 -9.40 -2.28
CA VAL A 136 13.34 -8.99 -3.48
C VAL A 136 14.65 -8.34 -3.08
N VAL A 137 15.77 -8.91 -3.55
CA VAL A 137 17.11 -8.37 -3.37
C VAL A 137 17.48 -7.57 -4.62
N GLU A 138 17.62 -6.25 -4.48
CA GLU A 138 18.03 -5.37 -5.57
C GLU A 138 19.56 -5.36 -5.64
N LEU A 139 20.11 -5.89 -6.73
CA LEU A 139 21.55 -6.00 -6.93
C LEU A 139 22.07 -4.85 -7.81
N PRO A 140 23.38 -4.56 -7.80
CA PRO A 140 23.97 -3.55 -8.68
C PRO A 140 23.70 -3.87 -10.14
N LEU A 141 23.21 -2.87 -10.86
CA LEU A 141 22.85 -2.99 -12.28
C LEU A 141 24.07 -3.38 -13.11
N VAL A 142 23.94 -4.47 -13.85
CA VAL A 142 24.92 -4.92 -14.85
C VAL A 142 24.22 -5.31 -16.16
N ASP A 143 24.99 -5.67 -17.18
CA ASP A 143 24.41 -6.23 -18.40
C ASP A 143 23.70 -7.57 -18.14
N HIS A 144 22.80 -7.92 -19.06
CA HIS A 144 21.93 -9.08 -18.90
C HIS A 144 22.69 -10.42 -18.80
N GLU A 145 23.81 -10.58 -19.51
CA GLU A 145 24.59 -11.82 -19.45
C GLU A 145 25.30 -11.96 -18.11
N ALA A 146 25.90 -10.87 -17.63
CA ALA A 146 26.53 -10.81 -16.32
C ALA A 146 25.53 -11.06 -15.17
N HIS A 147 24.31 -10.51 -15.28
CA HIS A 147 23.25 -10.78 -14.29
C HIS A 147 22.82 -12.25 -14.31
N ARG A 148 22.56 -12.82 -15.50
CA ARG A 148 22.21 -14.24 -15.65
C ARG A 148 23.29 -15.16 -15.08
N ASP A 149 24.57 -14.84 -15.27
CA ASP A 149 25.66 -15.61 -14.69
C ASP A 149 25.75 -15.45 -13.18
N ARG A 150 25.49 -14.25 -12.64
CA ARG A 150 25.41 -13.99 -11.20
C ARG A 150 24.32 -14.84 -10.52
N LEU A 151 23.14 -14.95 -11.12
CA LEU A 151 22.01 -15.75 -10.59
C LEU A 151 22.36 -17.23 -10.36
N LYS A 152 23.37 -17.77 -11.07
CA LYS A 152 23.82 -19.17 -10.88
C LYS A 152 24.51 -19.38 -9.53
N GLY A 153 25.17 -18.33 -9.00
CA GLY A 153 25.89 -18.39 -7.73
C GLY A 153 25.08 -17.88 -6.54
N LEU A 154 23.91 -17.29 -6.78
CA LEU A 154 23.08 -16.72 -5.73
C LEU A 154 22.13 -17.78 -5.14
N PRO A 155 21.80 -17.69 -3.85
CA PRO A 155 20.87 -18.61 -3.21
C PRO A 155 19.50 -18.60 -3.87
N SER A 156 18.96 -19.79 -4.20
CA SER A 156 17.62 -19.91 -4.77
C SER A 156 16.49 -19.64 -3.76
N ASN A 157 16.73 -19.87 -2.47
CA ASN A 157 15.75 -19.63 -1.41
C ASN A 157 16.40 -19.46 -0.03
N ILE A 158 15.61 -19.09 0.98
CA ILE A 158 15.97 -19.18 2.40
C ILE A 158 15.26 -20.39 3.01
N TYR A 159 16.02 -21.32 3.59
CA TYR A 159 15.45 -22.53 4.19
C TYR A 159 14.51 -22.17 5.36
N GLY A 160 13.28 -22.69 5.31
CA GLY A 160 12.27 -22.47 6.37
C GLY A 160 11.62 -21.09 6.37
N CYS A 161 11.97 -20.19 5.44
CA CYS A 161 11.33 -18.88 5.31
C CYS A 161 10.02 -18.99 4.54
N SER A 162 9.01 -18.24 4.97
CA SER A 162 7.72 -18.12 4.27
C SER A 162 7.78 -17.21 3.04
N LEU A 163 8.81 -16.36 2.94
CA LEU A 163 9.02 -15.45 1.81
C LEU A 163 9.77 -16.13 0.67
N ARG A 164 9.28 -15.93 -0.56
CA ARG A 164 9.94 -16.32 -1.80
C ARG A 164 11.09 -15.36 -2.10
N LEU A 165 12.27 -15.89 -2.41
CA LEU A 165 13.46 -15.09 -2.68
C LEU A 165 13.58 -14.77 -4.17
N HIS A 166 13.72 -13.50 -4.50
CA HIS A 166 13.90 -13.00 -5.87
C HIS A 166 15.03 -11.99 -5.94
N TYR A 167 15.63 -11.85 -7.12
CA TYR A 167 16.74 -10.91 -7.36
C TYR A 167 16.44 -9.98 -8.50
N ASN A 168 16.59 -8.68 -8.29
CA ASN A 168 16.38 -7.69 -9.34
C ASN A 168 17.71 -7.14 -9.84
N ASN A 169 17.89 -7.04 -11.16
CA ASN A 169 19.08 -6.44 -11.77
C ASN A 169 18.96 -4.92 -11.76
N GLY A 170 19.58 -4.28 -10.77
CA GLY A 170 19.42 -2.87 -10.50
C GLY A 170 18.23 -2.58 -9.59
N PRO A 171 17.96 -1.28 -9.37
CA PRO A 171 16.87 -0.86 -8.52
C PRO A 171 15.50 -1.19 -9.13
N LEU A 172 14.51 -1.58 -8.33
CA LEU A 172 13.14 -1.84 -8.82
C LEU A 172 12.56 -0.58 -9.51
N PRO A 173 11.65 -0.71 -10.50
CA PRO A 173 11.01 0.44 -11.12
C PRO A 173 10.45 1.42 -10.08
N ASN A 174 10.70 2.73 -10.26
CA ASN A 174 10.41 3.82 -9.32
C ASN A 174 11.28 3.94 -8.05
N THR A 175 12.23 3.05 -7.78
CA THR A 175 13.15 3.19 -6.62
C THR A 175 14.30 4.18 -6.86
N GLN A 176 14.67 4.44 -8.13
CA GLN A 176 15.68 5.44 -8.50
C GLN A 176 15.24 6.90 -8.26
N ARG A 177 13.96 7.14 -7.97
CA ARG A 177 13.49 8.47 -7.53
C ARG A 177 13.97 8.71 -6.10
N LYS A 178 15.23 9.09 -5.94
CA LYS A 178 15.84 9.60 -4.70
C LYS A 178 15.57 8.73 -3.45
N ARG A 179 16.38 7.68 -3.27
CA ARG A 179 16.75 7.17 -1.93
C ARG A 179 17.59 8.16 -1.11
N THR A 180 17.55 9.46 -1.43
CA THR A 180 18.09 10.49 -0.56
C THR A 180 17.08 10.75 0.56
N ARG A 181 17.18 10.01 1.66
CA ARG A 181 17.01 10.68 2.95
C ARG A 181 18.19 11.63 3.07
N GLU A 182 18.04 12.86 2.55
CA GLU A 182 19.08 13.90 2.69
C GLU A 182 19.33 14.28 4.16
N THR A 183 18.47 13.83 5.08
CA THR A 183 18.71 13.90 6.52
C THR A 183 17.86 12.83 7.23
N GLU A 184 18.46 12.07 8.14
CA GLU A 184 17.67 11.36 9.16
C GLU A 184 16.96 12.43 10.01
N PRO A 185 15.63 12.40 10.13
CA PRO A 185 14.92 13.39 10.93
C PRO A 185 15.19 13.16 12.41
N GLU A 186 15.50 14.22 13.14
CA GLU A 186 15.60 14.18 14.60
C GLU A 186 14.20 14.11 15.20
N PRO A 187 13.85 13.04 15.94
CA PRO A 187 12.55 12.91 16.57
C PRO A 187 12.45 13.80 17.82
N THR A 188 11.36 14.56 17.94
CA THR A 188 10.96 15.23 19.18
C THR A 188 9.71 14.56 19.76
N THR A 189 9.67 14.46 21.10
CA THR A 189 8.55 13.85 21.84
C THR A 189 7.49 14.88 22.24
N TYR A 190 6.23 14.61 21.93
CA TYR A 190 5.06 15.30 22.46
C TYR A 190 4.13 14.28 23.10
N SER A 191 3.80 14.43 24.39
CA SER A 191 2.87 13.54 25.12
C SER A 191 3.05 12.04 24.85
N GLN A 192 4.31 11.56 24.90
CA GLN A 192 4.71 10.16 24.64
C GLN A 192 4.63 9.68 23.16
N GLN A 193 4.30 10.55 22.21
CA GLN A 193 4.33 10.28 20.77
C GLN A 193 5.54 10.94 20.11
N ILE A 194 6.11 10.27 19.11
CA ILE A 194 7.27 10.73 18.32
C ILE A 194 6.73 11.47 17.10
N HIS A 195 7.09 12.75 16.94
CA HIS A 195 6.66 13.60 15.83
C HIS A 195 7.80 13.95 14.89
N HIS A 196 7.44 14.34 13.66
CA HIS A 196 8.35 14.75 12.59
C HIS A 196 8.17 16.25 12.31
N ASP A 197 9.24 17.04 12.39
CA ASP A 197 9.17 18.50 12.37
C ASP A 197 9.40 19.12 10.97
N THR A 198 9.66 18.32 9.92
CA THR A 198 9.94 18.85 8.56
C THR A 198 8.68 19.28 7.81
N ASP A 199 8.75 20.45 7.16
CA ASP A 199 7.66 21.00 6.35
C ASP A 199 7.58 20.47 4.92
N HIS A 200 7.01 19.28 4.75
CA HIS A 200 6.80 18.65 3.43
C HIS A 200 5.79 19.40 2.52
N VAL A 201 5.02 20.36 3.05
CA VAL A 201 4.02 21.11 2.27
C VAL A 201 4.71 22.11 1.35
N THR A 202 5.83 22.70 1.78
CA THR A 202 6.62 23.63 0.97
C THR A 202 7.14 22.99 -0.32
N ASP A 203 7.41 21.68 -0.29
CA ASP A 203 7.84 20.87 -1.44
C ASP A 203 6.67 20.23 -2.21
N LYS A 204 5.42 20.65 -1.94
CA LYS A 204 4.18 20.13 -2.57
C LYS A 204 4.04 18.60 -2.52
N THR A 205 4.66 17.96 -1.52
CA THR A 205 4.75 16.51 -1.43
C THR A 205 4.07 16.01 -0.16
N LEU A 206 3.24 14.99 -0.29
CA LEU A 206 2.50 14.38 0.82
C LEU A 206 2.81 12.89 0.87
N TYR A 207 3.09 12.36 2.06
CA TYR A 207 3.42 10.96 2.26
C TYR A 207 2.29 10.24 3.02
N PRO A 208 1.95 8.99 2.67
CA PRO A 208 1.15 8.14 3.55
C PRO A 208 1.80 8.08 4.94
N GLY A 209 1.00 8.15 6.00
CA GLY A 209 1.50 8.29 7.37
C GLY A 209 1.60 9.73 7.87
N THR A 210 1.41 10.74 7.02
CA THR A 210 1.48 12.16 7.43
C THR A 210 0.37 12.49 8.42
N MET A 211 0.72 13.09 9.56
CA MET A 211 -0.28 13.56 10.51
C MET A 211 -0.99 14.80 9.98
N ILE A 212 -2.31 14.73 9.92
CA ILE A 212 -3.19 15.86 9.58
C ILE A 212 -4.08 16.14 10.78
N GLY A 213 -4.39 17.40 11.03
CA GLY A 213 -5.34 17.77 12.06
C GLY A 213 -6.11 19.02 11.70
N SER A 214 -7.20 19.28 12.39
CA SER A 214 -7.98 20.50 12.19
C SER A 214 -7.79 21.45 13.34
N ALA A 215 -7.69 22.72 12.96
CA ALA A 215 -7.76 23.83 13.86
C ALA A 215 -9.22 24.17 14.17
N GLY A 216 -9.49 24.47 15.44
CA GLY A 216 -10.72 25.06 15.92
C GLY A 216 -10.79 26.56 15.61
N GLN A 217 -11.80 27.23 16.17
CA GLN A 217 -12.01 28.67 15.94
C GLN A 217 -10.89 29.54 16.51
N GLU A 218 -10.18 29.06 17.53
CA GLU A 218 -9.10 29.78 18.21
C GLU A 218 -7.71 29.30 17.74
N GLY A 219 -7.66 28.47 16.68
CA GLY A 219 -6.43 27.92 16.13
C GLY A 219 -5.91 26.69 16.88
N GLU A 220 -6.66 26.20 17.87
CA GLU A 220 -6.37 25.03 18.68
C GLU A 220 -6.60 23.73 17.91
N LEU A 221 -5.72 22.76 18.10
CA LEU A 221 -5.84 21.47 17.47
C LEU A 221 -6.96 20.64 18.09
N CYS A 222 -8.03 20.45 17.33
CA CYS A 222 -9.23 19.79 17.85
C CYS A 222 -9.24 18.27 17.62
N SER A 223 -8.58 17.82 16.55
CA SER A 223 -8.60 16.44 16.10
C SER A 223 -7.37 16.20 15.24
N THR A 224 -6.67 15.10 15.49
CA THR A 224 -5.48 14.65 14.75
C THR A 224 -5.70 13.25 14.21
N VAL A 225 -5.21 12.98 13.01
CA VAL A 225 -5.31 11.68 12.36
C VAL A 225 -4.14 11.48 11.41
N THR A 226 -3.71 10.24 11.26
CA THR A 226 -2.73 9.86 10.24
C THR A 226 -3.43 9.76 8.89
N ALA A 227 -2.92 10.46 7.87
CA ALA A 227 -3.35 10.28 6.50
C ALA A 227 -2.93 8.89 5.99
N GLY A 228 -3.88 8.15 5.42
CA GLY A 228 -3.64 6.89 4.74
C GLY A 228 -3.18 7.11 3.30
N ILE A 229 -3.83 6.43 2.36
CA ILE A 229 -3.51 6.51 0.94
C ILE A 229 -4.19 7.72 0.27
N LEU A 230 -3.60 8.22 -0.82
CA LEU A 230 -4.30 9.14 -1.70
C LEU A 230 -5.21 8.36 -2.65
N ILE A 231 -6.36 8.95 -2.93
CA ILE A 231 -7.34 8.52 -3.90
C ILE A 231 -7.58 9.68 -4.86
N GLU A 232 -7.55 9.38 -6.16
CA GLU A 232 -8.02 10.28 -7.20
C GLU A 232 -9.45 9.88 -7.56
N LYS A 233 -10.41 10.82 -7.43
CA LYS A 233 -11.82 10.60 -7.77
C LYS A 233 -12.32 11.79 -8.58
N GLY A 234 -12.35 11.62 -9.90
CA GLY A 234 -12.47 12.74 -10.84
C GLY A 234 -11.20 13.60 -10.84
N ASN A 235 -11.33 14.90 -11.11
CA ASN A 235 -10.20 15.86 -11.06
C ASN A 235 -9.86 16.32 -9.63
N GLU A 236 -10.13 15.48 -8.61
CA GLU A 236 -9.89 15.79 -7.20
C GLU A 236 -8.97 14.76 -6.56
N GLN A 237 -7.98 15.25 -5.83
CA GLN A 237 -7.12 14.44 -4.97
C GLN A 237 -7.65 14.43 -3.54
N ARG A 238 -7.72 13.24 -2.94
CA ARG A 238 -8.25 13.01 -1.60
C ARG A 238 -7.36 12.05 -0.82
N LEU A 239 -7.26 12.20 0.50
CA LEU A 239 -6.59 11.24 1.38
C LEU A 239 -7.63 10.45 2.17
N THR A 240 -7.42 9.15 2.35
CA THR A 240 -8.18 8.38 3.34
C THR A 240 -7.71 8.73 4.74
N CYS A 241 -8.62 8.83 5.70
CA CYS A 241 -8.28 8.94 7.12
C CYS A 241 -9.39 8.31 7.98
N SER A 242 -9.11 8.06 9.26
CA SER A 242 -10.13 7.51 10.17
C SER A 242 -11.17 8.57 10.56
N PHE A 243 -12.45 8.25 10.40
CA PHE A 243 -13.55 9.18 10.63
C PHE A 243 -13.83 9.39 12.12
N HIS A 244 -13.62 8.40 12.98
CA HIS A 244 -13.88 8.49 14.42
C HIS A 244 -13.12 9.64 15.09
N CYS A 245 -11.96 10.03 14.55
CA CYS A 245 -11.21 11.22 14.99
C CYS A 245 -12.00 12.54 14.81
N TRP A 246 -13.07 12.52 14.01
CA TRP A 246 -13.93 13.65 13.64
C TRP A 246 -15.35 13.52 14.14
N GLU A 247 -15.70 12.42 14.81
CA GLU A 247 -17.09 12.13 15.20
C GLU A 247 -17.68 13.20 16.11
N ASP A 248 -16.92 13.64 17.11
CA ASP A 248 -17.39 14.63 18.07
C ASP A 248 -17.61 16.00 17.42
N GLN A 249 -16.74 16.36 16.47
CA GLN A 249 -16.92 17.57 15.67
C GLN A 249 -18.10 17.44 14.72
N HIS A 250 -18.27 16.30 14.08
CA HIS A 250 -19.40 16.04 13.18
C HIS A 250 -20.74 16.09 13.93
N LYS A 251 -20.80 15.55 15.16
CA LYS A 251 -21.98 15.64 16.02
C LYS A 251 -22.30 17.09 16.41
N LYS A 252 -21.28 17.89 16.74
CA LYS A 252 -21.43 19.31 17.12
C LYS A 252 -21.77 20.22 15.92
N HIS A 253 -21.31 19.87 14.73
CA HIS A 253 -21.37 20.71 13.52
C HIS A 253 -21.78 19.92 12.27
N SER A 254 -22.87 19.16 12.35
CA SER A 254 -23.30 18.22 11.28
C SER A 254 -23.49 18.86 9.90
N ASN A 255 -23.96 20.11 9.85
CA ASN A 255 -24.19 20.87 8.62
C ASN A 255 -22.90 21.43 7.98
N GLN A 256 -21.74 21.15 8.57
CA GLN A 256 -20.47 21.76 8.18
C GLN A 256 -19.54 20.78 7.44
N PHE A 257 -19.83 19.49 7.36
CA PHE A 257 -19.03 18.58 6.52
C PHE A 257 -19.23 18.86 5.00
N GLY A 258 -18.16 18.84 4.20
CA GLY A 258 -18.27 18.83 2.73
C GLY A 258 -18.27 20.17 1.94
N SER A 259 -18.10 21.33 2.58
CA SER A 259 -18.09 22.65 1.88
C SER A 259 -16.83 23.47 2.23
N SER A 260 -16.26 24.19 1.25
CA SER A 260 -14.94 24.84 1.30
C SER A 260 -14.84 26.13 2.13
N ASP A 261 -15.97 26.74 2.51
CA ASP A 261 -16.01 28.19 2.78
C ASP A 261 -16.06 28.58 4.27
N THR A 262 -15.63 27.71 5.19
CA THR A 262 -15.66 28.04 6.62
C THR A 262 -14.37 27.61 7.32
N ILE A 263 -13.81 28.53 8.11
CA ILE A 263 -12.50 28.47 8.79
C ILE A 263 -12.33 27.20 9.64
N MET A 264 -13.43 26.68 10.20
CA MET A 264 -13.52 25.43 10.98
C MET A 264 -13.31 24.13 10.20
N LYS A 265 -13.06 24.19 8.88
CA LYS A 265 -13.02 23.00 8.01
C LYS A 265 -11.67 22.74 7.38
N THR A 266 -10.65 23.53 7.71
CA THR A 266 -9.33 23.38 7.10
C THR A 266 -8.48 22.49 7.98
N PHE A 267 -8.06 21.36 7.43
CA PHE A 267 -7.09 20.52 8.08
C PHE A 267 -5.73 21.09 7.70
N GLN A 268 -4.94 21.35 8.72
CA GLN A 268 -3.54 21.71 8.56
C GLN A 268 -2.72 20.43 8.68
N ILE A 269 -1.66 20.34 7.88
CA ILE A 269 -0.65 19.30 8.11
C ILE A 269 0.07 19.66 9.39
N LEU A 270 0.10 18.74 10.33
CA LEU A 270 0.81 18.96 11.58
C LEU A 270 2.25 18.52 11.43
N GLN A 271 3.15 19.45 11.72
CA GLN A 271 4.59 19.31 11.59
C GLN A 271 5.19 19.74 12.91
N GLY A 272 5.51 18.76 13.74
CA GLY A 272 5.97 19.01 15.10
C GLY A 272 4.99 19.85 15.92
N ASN A 273 5.53 20.93 16.51
CA ASN A 273 4.79 21.87 17.36
C ASN A 273 4.08 23.00 16.59
N ASN A 274 4.17 23.02 15.26
CA ASN A 274 3.55 24.07 14.45
C ASN A 274 2.24 23.56 13.86
N SER A 275 1.23 24.42 13.90
CA SER A 275 -0.06 24.19 13.26
C SER A 275 0.06 24.03 11.73
N GLY A 276 1.24 24.26 11.15
CA GLY A 276 1.59 23.91 9.77
C GLY A 276 0.68 24.51 8.70
N SER A 277 0.87 24.06 7.46
CA SER A 277 0.16 24.62 6.30
C SER A 277 -1.22 23.99 6.12
N ALA A 278 -2.21 24.82 5.82
CA ALA A 278 -3.56 24.41 5.43
C ALA A 278 -3.54 23.71 4.06
N VAL A 279 -3.85 22.41 4.02
CA VAL A 279 -3.76 21.62 2.77
C VAL A 279 -5.09 21.11 2.23
N GLY A 280 -6.13 21.04 3.05
CA GLY A 280 -7.35 20.33 2.68
C GLY A 280 -8.49 20.44 3.66
N TYR A 281 -9.54 19.65 3.42
CA TYR A 281 -10.71 19.52 4.30
C TYR A 281 -11.31 18.13 4.19
N VAL A 282 -11.86 17.59 5.29
CA VAL A 282 -12.64 16.35 5.20
C VAL A 282 -13.95 16.62 4.47
N LYS A 283 -14.11 15.92 3.34
CA LYS A 283 -15.19 16.11 2.39
C LYS A 283 -16.36 15.20 2.71
N GLU A 284 -16.10 13.91 2.92
CA GLU A 284 -17.16 12.91 3.14
C GLU A 284 -16.67 11.73 3.97
N ARG A 285 -17.62 11.04 4.61
CA ARG A 285 -17.45 9.70 5.17
C ARG A 285 -17.91 8.69 4.12
N ILE A 286 -17.18 7.59 3.96
CA ILE A 286 -17.59 6.51 3.07
C ILE A 286 -18.69 5.71 3.76
N SER A 287 -19.95 5.94 3.37
CA SER A 287 -21.12 5.24 3.92
C SER A 287 -21.12 5.26 5.46
N GLN A 288 -21.32 4.10 6.11
CA GLN A 288 -21.27 3.92 7.56
C GLN A 288 -19.89 3.44 8.06
N THR A 289 -18.86 3.38 7.21
CA THR A 289 -17.51 2.92 7.60
C THR A 289 -16.78 3.94 8.46
N ASP A 290 -15.70 3.55 9.13
CA ASP A 290 -14.81 4.48 9.82
C ASP A 290 -13.82 5.20 8.87
N ILE A 291 -14.12 5.26 7.57
CA ILE A 291 -13.23 5.87 6.58
C ILE A 291 -13.78 7.22 6.14
N ALA A 292 -12.96 8.25 6.27
CA ALA A 292 -13.18 9.60 5.78
C ALA A 292 -12.29 9.90 4.57
N LEU A 293 -12.77 10.79 3.70
CA LEU A 293 -12.03 11.31 2.55
C LEU A 293 -11.72 12.79 2.75
N ALA A 294 -10.44 13.11 2.96
CA ALA A 294 -9.93 14.47 3.06
C ALA A 294 -9.50 15.00 1.70
N LYS A 295 -10.26 15.96 1.14
CA LYS A 295 -9.93 16.60 -0.14
C LYS A 295 -8.78 17.59 0.03
N LEU A 296 -7.81 17.54 -0.87
CA LEU A 296 -6.71 18.50 -0.96
C LEU A 296 -7.15 19.75 -1.75
N ARG A 297 -6.72 20.94 -1.30
CA ARG A 297 -6.98 22.23 -1.96
C ARG A 297 -6.09 22.47 -3.18
N TYR A 298 -4.90 21.90 -3.16
CA TYR A 298 -3.92 21.99 -4.23
C TYR A 298 -3.60 20.60 -4.73
N THR A 299 -3.26 20.48 -6.01
CA THR A 299 -2.66 19.26 -6.53
C THR A 299 -1.31 19.08 -5.85
N MET A 300 -1.21 18.03 -5.05
CA MET A 300 0.00 17.65 -4.33
C MET A 300 0.59 16.43 -5.04
N MET A 301 1.90 16.38 -5.15
CA MET A 301 2.58 15.15 -5.51
C MET A 301 2.53 14.25 -4.29
N VAL A 302 1.53 13.38 -4.21
CA VAL A 302 1.65 12.27 -3.27
C VAL A 302 2.56 11.26 -3.90
N TRP A 303 3.56 10.82 -3.14
CA TRP A 303 4.40 9.69 -3.53
C TRP A 303 3.50 8.47 -3.77
N HIS A 304 3.24 8.18 -5.05
CA HIS A 304 2.56 6.97 -5.49
C HIS A 304 3.58 6.00 -6.08
N LEU A 305 3.40 4.73 -5.76
CA LEU A 305 3.64 3.64 -6.70
C LEU A 305 2.80 3.91 -7.95
N ARG A 306 3.34 4.67 -8.91
CA ARG A 306 2.80 4.71 -10.28
C ARG A 306 3.34 3.48 -11.00
N THR A 307 2.51 2.45 -11.12
CA THR A 307 2.65 1.46 -12.20
C THR A 307 2.23 2.16 -13.49
N GLY A 308 3.21 2.50 -14.32
CA GLY A 308 2.99 3.08 -15.64
C GLY A 308 3.34 2.05 -16.70
N LEU A 309 2.30 1.71 -17.48
CA LEU A 309 2.22 0.81 -18.63
C LEU A 309 2.21 -0.69 -18.29
#